data_AF-A0A5C1Q0Q7-F1
#
_entry.id   AF-A0A5C1Q0Q7-F1
#
_cell.length_a   1.000
_cell.length_b   1.000
_cell.length_c   1.000
_cell.angle_alpha   90.00
_cell.angle_beta   90.00
_cell.angle_gamma   90.00
#
_symmetry.space_group_name_H-M   'P 1'
#
loop_
_entity.id
_entity.type
_entity.pdbx_description
1 polymer ?
#
loop_
_entity_poly.entity_id
_entity_poly.type
_entity_poly.pdbx_seq_one_letter_code
_entity_poly.pdbx_strand_id
1 'polypeptide(L)'
;MTRSFDLPLLRPLAATLALLTALSGCSTSSSGAAAKAKVYLDEAFSNTETFSRVFPSTTASTCEAARRALMSQGYLLGSADRADSVTGRKSFQPQPEVHVQIEFHIVCVPEVRAASLSASDAAANAGDPDDRPSTIAFVSAVQDRYSLKKSSSSASLGVSAIGSVSLPLSSNDDSLVKVASETIPAGEFYDRFFQLVDRYLEVP
;
A
#
# COMPACT_ATOMS: atom_id res chain seq x y z
N MET A 1 13.75 73.59 -50.83
CA MET A 1 15.03 73.23 -51.47
C MET A 1 15.20 71.72 -51.32
N THR A 2 14.78 70.96 -52.35
CA THR A 2 15.65 70.15 -53.26
C THR A 2 16.16 68.86 -52.58
N ARG A 3 15.53 67.68 -52.83
CA ARG A 3 15.89 66.62 -53.83
C ARG A 3 17.29 66.01 -53.55
N SER A 4 17.54 64.70 -53.45
CA SER A 4 17.09 63.49 -54.18
C SER A 4 17.48 62.22 -53.36
N PHE A 5 16.65 61.16 -53.31
CA PHE A 5 16.83 59.84 -53.97
C PHE A 5 18.23 59.21 -53.96
N ASP A 6 18.37 58.01 -53.36
CA ASP A 6 18.61 56.75 -54.09
C ASP A 6 18.53 55.49 -53.17
N LEU A 7 17.80 54.48 -53.66
CA LEU A 7 17.81 53.03 -53.31
C LEU A 7 18.58 52.33 -54.46
N PRO A 8 18.84 51.00 -54.51
CA PRO A 8 18.98 49.93 -53.51
C PRO A 8 20.34 49.18 -53.69
N LEU A 9 20.69 48.23 -52.81
CA LEU A 9 21.59 47.15 -53.25
C LEU A 9 21.34 45.81 -52.54
N LEU A 10 21.24 44.80 -53.39
CA LEU A 10 20.95 43.39 -53.19
C LEU A 10 21.95 42.69 -52.26
N ARG A 11 21.40 41.75 -51.47
CA ARG A 11 21.99 40.50 -50.94
C ARG A 11 23.01 39.85 -51.89
N PRO A 12 24.07 39.16 -51.40
CA PRO A 12 23.89 37.76 -50.93
C PRO A 12 24.84 37.30 -49.80
N LEU A 13 24.34 36.46 -48.90
CA LEU A 13 25.00 35.40 -48.11
C LEU A 13 24.01 35.07 -46.96
N ALA A 14 23.05 34.15 -47.05
CA ALA A 14 23.12 32.75 -47.45
C ALA A 14 24.26 31.94 -46.79
N ALA A 15 24.69 32.33 -45.58
CA ALA A 15 25.69 31.56 -44.82
C ALA A 15 25.42 31.52 -43.30
N THR A 16 24.14 31.49 -42.90
CA THR A 16 23.75 31.23 -41.50
C THR A 16 22.67 30.14 -41.39
N LEU A 17 22.68 29.16 -42.30
CA LEU A 17 21.79 28.00 -42.30
C LEU A 17 22.55 26.65 -42.22
N ALA A 18 23.69 26.58 -41.54
CA ALA A 18 24.39 25.30 -41.40
C ALA A 18 25.31 25.26 -40.17
N LEU A 19 24.78 25.56 -38.98
CA LEU A 19 25.48 25.21 -37.75
C LEU A 19 24.58 24.42 -36.80
N LEU A 20 24.55 23.12 -37.09
CA LEU A 20 24.47 22.01 -36.14
C LEU A 20 23.22 21.93 -35.24
N THR A 21 22.18 21.41 -35.87
CA THR A 21 21.37 20.31 -35.34
C THR A 21 22.25 19.21 -34.74
N ALA A 22 22.58 19.29 -33.46
CA ALA A 22 23.25 18.21 -32.72
C ALA A 22 23.05 18.31 -31.20
N LEU A 23 21.81 18.41 -30.72
CA LEU A 23 21.47 17.84 -29.41
C LEU A 23 20.40 16.76 -29.60
N SER A 24 20.93 15.63 -30.07
CA SER A 24 20.31 14.32 -30.04
C SER A 24 19.97 13.93 -28.61
N GLY A 25 18.91 13.14 -28.47
CA GLY A 25 18.14 12.98 -27.23
C GLY A 25 18.93 12.49 -26.01
N CYS A 26 18.59 13.08 -24.88
CA CYS A 26 18.68 12.41 -23.58
C CYS A 26 17.30 11.85 -23.25
N SER A 27 16.81 10.92 -24.08
CA SER A 27 15.82 9.95 -23.63
C SER A 27 16.57 9.01 -22.69
N THR A 28 16.46 9.23 -21.38
CA THR A 28 16.79 8.21 -20.37
C THR A 28 15.72 7.12 -20.42
N SER A 29 15.64 6.43 -21.55
CA SER A 29 15.08 5.10 -21.63
C SER A 29 16.17 4.15 -21.17
N SER A 30 16.31 3.99 -19.85
CA SER A 30 17.00 2.85 -19.26
C SER A 30 16.10 1.61 -19.40
N SER A 31 15.84 1.21 -20.64
CA SER A 31 15.32 -0.12 -20.98
C SER A 31 16.51 -1.00 -21.32
N GLY A 32 17.17 -1.53 -20.29
CA GLY A 32 18.33 -2.40 -20.43
C GLY A 32 18.66 -3.06 -19.12
N ALA A 33 17.98 -4.18 -18.84
CA ALA A 33 18.20 -5.05 -17.71
C ALA A 33 18.15 -4.32 -16.34
N ALA A 34 16.94 -4.00 -15.88
CA ALA A 34 16.68 -4.01 -14.45
C ALA A 34 16.97 -5.44 -13.97
N ALA A 35 18.22 -5.72 -13.62
CA ALA A 35 18.57 -6.81 -12.73
C ALA A 35 17.57 -6.70 -11.61
N LYS A 36 16.69 -7.71 -11.45
CA LYS A 36 15.60 -7.71 -10.47
C LYS A 36 16.15 -7.14 -9.18
N ALA A 37 15.84 -5.86 -8.92
CA ALA A 37 16.42 -5.17 -7.77
C ALA A 37 16.01 -6.03 -6.58
N LYS A 38 16.99 -6.48 -5.80
CA LYS A 38 16.68 -7.26 -4.60
C LYS A 38 15.94 -6.28 -3.71
N VAL A 39 14.61 -6.36 -3.67
CA VAL A 39 13.72 -5.39 -2.98
C VAL A 39 14.18 -5.10 -1.55
N TYR A 40 14.75 -6.11 -0.87
CA TYR A 40 15.38 -5.97 0.45
C TYR A 40 16.53 -4.94 0.52
N LEU A 41 17.23 -4.64 -0.57
CA LEU A 41 18.31 -3.64 -0.58
C LEU A 41 17.78 -2.21 -0.54
N ASP A 42 16.56 -1.99 -1.03
CA ASP A 42 15.87 -0.70 -0.94
C ASP A 42 15.05 -0.59 0.36
N GLU A 43 14.89 -1.71 1.09
CA GLU A 43 14.26 -1.74 2.41
C GLU A 43 15.21 -1.13 3.44
N ALA A 44 14.93 0.11 3.82
CA ALA A 44 15.63 0.81 4.88
C ALA A 44 14.78 0.84 6.15
N PHE A 45 15.36 0.46 7.29
CA PHE A 45 14.79 0.67 8.61
C PHE A 45 14.87 2.17 8.97
N SER A 46 14.04 2.97 8.30
CA SER A 46 13.94 4.41 8.54
C SER A 46 13.19 4.67 9.84
N ASN A 47 13.60 5.70 10.57
CA ASN A 47 12.88 6.16 11.77
C ASN A 47 11.66 6.99 11.34
N THR A 48 10.70 6.35 10.67
CA THR A 48 9.43 6.95 10.30
C THR A 48 8.34 6.40 11.22
N GLU A 49 7.59 7.30 11.87
CA GLU A 49 6.46 6.92 12.73
C GLU A 49 5.20 6.57 11.91
N THR A 50 5.36 6.08 10.68
CA THR A 50 4.25 5.76 9.76
C THR A 50 3.39 4.61 10.30
N PHE A 51 4.05 3.61 10.89
CA PHE A 51 3.43 2.36 11.30
C PHE A 51 3.17 2.30 12.81
N SER A 52 3.40 3.37 13.56
CA SER A 52 3.20 3.36 15.02
C SER A 52 2.75 4.70 15.58
N ARG A 53 1.86 4.64 16.58
CA ARG A 53 1.45 5.80 17.39
C ARG A 53 1.35 5.43 18.87
N VAL A 54 1.62 6.40 19.73
CA VAL A 54 1.46 6.31 21.18
C VAL A 54 0.07 6.81 21.55
N PHE A 55 -0.64 6.04 22.36
CA PHE A 55 -1.95 6.40 22.90
C PHE A 55 -1.87 6.46 24.43
N PRO A 56 -2.43 7.51 25.07
CA PRO A 56 -2.42 7.67 26.53
C PRO A 56 -3.50 6.81 27.19
N SER A 57 -3.48 5.50 26.90
CA SER A 57 -4.45 4.54 27.38
C SER A 57 -3.83 3.16 27.60
N THR A 58 -4.59 2.26 28.22
CA THR A 58 -4.16 0.87 28.43
C THR A 58 -4.08 0.09 27.11
N THR A 59 -3.35 -1.02 27.12
CA THR A 59 -3.20 -1.87 25.92
C THR A 59 -4.54 -2.42 25.45
N ALA A 60 -5.36 -2.89 26.38
CA ALA A 60 -6.68 -3.44 26.09
C ALA A 60 -7.62 -2.40 25.46
N SER A 61 -7.68 -1.19 26.04
CA SER A 61 -8.54 -0.13 25.49
C SER A 61 -8.07 0.38 24.13
N THR A 62 -6.75 0.52 23.93
CA THR A 62 -6.16 0.92 22.64
C THR A 62 -6.53 -0.08 21.53
N CYS A 63 -6.39 -1.37 21.80
CA CYS A 63 -6.74 -2.40 20.82
C CYS A 63 -8.26 -2.57 20.63
N GLU A 64 -9.07 -2.28 21.66
CA GLU A 64 -10.52 -2.23 21.53
C GLU A 64 -10.97 -1.05 20.64
N ALA A 65 -10.40 0.13 20.85
CA ALA A 65 -10.64 1.30 20.01
C ALA A 65 -10.21 1.04 18.55
N ALA A 66 -9.07 0.39 18.34
CA ALA A 66 -8.61 -0.05 17.02
C ALA A 66 -9.59 -1.04 16.36
N ARG A 67 -10.15 -1.97 17.14
CA ARG A 67 -11.20 -2.90 16.67
C ARG A 67 -12.44 -2.15 16.21
N ARG A 68 -12.92 -1.19 17.00
CA ARG A 68 -14.07 -0.32 16.64
C ARG A 68 -13.78 0.51 15.39
N ALA A 69 -12.58 1.07 15.29
CA ALA A 69 -12.12 1.83 14.11
C ALA A 69 -12.15 0.99 12.84
N LEU A 70 -11.69 -0.28 12.88
CA LEU A 70 -11.77 -1.17 11.73
C LEU A 70 -13.23 -1.48 11.35
N MET A 71 -14.06 -1.82 12.33
CA MET A 71 -15.47 -2.14 12.09
C MET A 71 -16.26 -0.96 11.52
N SER A 72 -15.98 0.27 11.96
CA SER A 72 -16.66 1.46 11.43
C SER A 72 -16.31 1.75 9.97
N GLN A 73 -15.13 1.30 9.53
CA GLN A 73 -14.69 1.37 8.13
C GLN A 73 -15.13 0.15 7.30
N GLY A 74 -15.90 -0.77 7.87
CA GLY A 74 -16.44 -1.96 7.21
C GLY A 74 -15.41 -3.08 7.02
N TYR A 75 -14.38 -3.15 7.86
CA TYR A 75 -13.48 -4.30 7.91
C TYR A 75 -14.13 -5.44 8.71
N LEU A 76 -13.92 -6.66 8.23
CA LEU A 76 -14.27 -7.89 8.94
C LEU A 76 -13.09 -8.31 9.80
N LEU A 77 -13.32 -8.51 11.09
CA LEU A 77 -12.28 -8.86 12.05
C LEU A 77 -11.89 -10.34 11.96
N GLY A 78 -10.64 -10.64 12.30
CA GLY A 78 -10.15 -12.01 12.36
C GLY A 78 -10.72 -12.77 13.56
N SER A 79 -10.89 -14.09 13.39
CA SER A 79 -11.35 -14.98 14.46
C SER A 79 -10.29 -15.27 15.54
N ALA A 80 -9.03 -14.89 15.31
CA ALA A 80 -7.89 -15.15 16.20
C ALA A 80 -7.39 -13.90 16.94
N ASP A 81 -8.18 -12.83 16.99
CA ASP A 81 -7.77 -11.61 17.66
C ASP A 81 -7.67 -11.80 19.19
N ARG A 82 -6.58 -11.30 19.78
CA ARG A 82 -6.33 -11.28 21.22
C ARG A 82 -6.63 -9.89 21.80
N ALA A 83 -6.55 -9.74 23.12
CA ALA A 83 -6.78 -8.45 23.78
C ALA A 83 -5.74 -7.36 23.37
N ASP A 84 -4.56 -7.80 22.95
CA ASP A 84 -3.40 -7.01 22.57
C ASP A 84 -3.10 -7.03 21.05
N SER A 85 -3.93 -7.70 20.25
CA SER A 85 -3.73 -7.73 18.79
C SER A 85 -5.04 -7.86 18.03
N VAL A 86 -5.19 -7.09 16.95
CA VAL A 86 -6.38 -7.07 16.10
C VAL A 86 -5.98 -7.26 14.64
N THR A 87 -6.70 -8.11 13.95
CA THR A 87 -6.62 -8.26 12.50
C THR A 87 -7.94 -7.91 11.86
N GLY A 88 -7.90 -7.32 10.67
CA GLY A 88 -9.13 -7.01 9.95
C GLY A 88 -8.91 -6.95 8.45
N ARG A 89 -9.87 -7.45 7.68
CA ARG A 89 -9.80 -7.48 6.23
C ARG A 89 -10.98 -6.77 5.57
N LYS A 90 -10.72 -6.13 4.45
CA LYS A 90 -11.76 -5.56 3.59
C LYS A 90 -11.43 -5.85 2.13
N SER A 91 -12.43 -6.33 1.41
CA SER A 91 -12.31 -6.66 -0.01
C SER A 91 -12.93 -5.57 -0.87
N PHE A 92 -12.31 -5.33 -2.02
CA PHE A 92 -12.68 -4.34 -3.01
C PHE A 92 -12.64 -4.98 -4.40
N GLN A 93 -13.53 -4.57 -5.28
CA GLN A 93 -13.55 -4.99 -6.68
C GLN A 93 -13.60 -3.75 -7.58
N PRO A 94 -12.45 -3.07 -7.80
CA PRO A 94 -12.42 -1.85 -8.60
C PRO A 94 -12.74 -2.10 -10.08
N GLN A 95 -12.51 -3.32 -10.58
CA GLN A 95 -12.85 -3.76 -11.94
C GLN A 95 -13.39 -5.20 -11.87
N PRO A 96 -14.22 -5.65 -12.83
CA PRO A 96 -14.88 -6.96 -12.76
C PRO A 96 -13.93 -8.15 -12.54
N GLU A 97 -12.74 -8.13 -13.13
CA GLU A 97 -11.77 -9.23 -13.05
C GLU A 97 -10.64 -8.99 -12.04
N VAL A 98 -10.67 -7.86 -11.33
CA VAL A 98 -9.62 -7.44 -10.37
C VAL A 98 -10.22 -7.40 -8.98
N HIS A 99 -9.69 -8.25 -8.10
CA HIS A 99 -10.04 -8.25 -6.68
C HIS A 99 -8.86 -7.72 -5.88
N VAL A 100 -9.13 -6.82 -4.95
CA VAL A 100 -8.14 -6.26 -4.04
C VAL A 100 -8.60 -6.54 -2.62
N GLN A 101 -7.69 -7.00 -1.76
CA GLN A 101 -7.96 -7.17 -0.34
C GLN A 101 -6.95 -6.32 0.43
N ILE A 102 -7.43 -5.54 1.40
CA ILE A 102 -6.56 -4.89 2.38
C ILE A 102 -6.73 -5.63 3.70
N GLU A 103 -5.63 -6.08 4.28
CA GLU A 103 -5.57 -6.74 5.58
C GLU A 103 -4.70 -5.92 6.54
N PHE A 104 -5.32 -5.50 7.65
CA PHE A 104 -4.65 -4.84 8.77
C PHE A 104 -4.15 -5.87 9.77
N HIS A 105 -2.97 -5.62 10.31
CA HIS A 105 -2.40 -6.26 11.47
C HIS A 105 -2.02 -5.18 12.48
N ILE A 106 -2.66 -5.21 13.64
CA ILE A 106 -2.48 -4.24 14.71
C ILE A 106 -2.02 -4.98 15.96
N VAL A 107 -0.97 -4.49 16.61
CA VAL A 107 -0.46 -5.00 17.88
C VAL A 107 -0.28 -3.84 18.84
N CYS A 108 -0.90 -3.93 20.01
CA CYS A 108 -0.79 -2.94 21.07
C CYS A 108 0.20 -3.42 22.12
N VAL A 109 1.18 -2.60 22.49
CA VAL A 109 2.22 -2.95 23.47
C VAL A 109 2.32 -1.83 24.50
N PRO A 110 2.41 -2.13 25.81
CA PRO A 110 2.67 -1.11 26.83
C PRO A 110 3.92 -0.30 26.50
N GLU A 111 3.84 1.02 26.61
CA GLU A 111 5.03 1.88 26.52
C GLU A 111 5.87 1.69 27.78
N VAL A 112 7.10 1.20 27.63
CA VAL A 112 8.04 1.10 28.75
C VAL A 112 8.68 2.47 28.96
N ARG A 113 8.22 3.22 29.96
CA ARG A 113 8.92 4.43 30.41
C ARG A 113 10.02 4.04 31.40
N ALA A 114 11.19 4.66 31.31
CA ALA A 114 12.30 4.38 32.24
C ALA A 114 11.92 4.52 33.73
N ALA A 115 10.89 5.33 34.03
CA ALA A 115 10.33 5.52 35.37
C ALA A 115 9.43 4.36 35.86
N SER A 116 8.88 3.51 34.99
CA SER A 116 7.91 2.45 35.34
C SER A 116 8.55 1.08 35.61
N LEU A 117 9.89 0.98 35.64
CA LEU A 117 10.62 -0.26 35.99
C LEU A 117 10.54 -0.60 37.50
N SER A 118 9.84 0.21 38.30
CA SER A 118 9.55 0.00 39.73
C SER A 118 8.09 -0.40 39.98
N ALA A 119 7.43 -1.05 39.01
CA ALA A 119 5.98 -1.33 39.00
C ALA A 119 5.50 -2.46 39.94
N SER A 120 5.84 -2.41 41.22
CA SER A 120 5.12 -3.17 42.25
C SER A 120 3.86 -2.47 42.77
N ASP A 121 3.67 -1.17 42.50
CA ASP A 121 2.69 -0.34 43.23
C ASP A 121 1.75 0.51 42.33
N ALA A 122 1.64 0.21 41.03
CA ALA A 122 0.87 0.99 40.05
C ALA A 122 -0.67 0.96 40.24
N ALA A 123 -1.19 0.14 41.16
CA ALA A 123 -2.62 0.11 41.50
C ALA A 123 -3.01 1.12 42.59
N ALA A 124 -2.05 1.80 43.22
CA ALA A 124 -2.30 2.63 44.41
C ALA A 124 -2.31 4.16 44.16
N ASN A 125 -1.84 4.65 43.00
CA ASN A 125 -1.66 6.09 42.76
C ASN A 125 -2.35 6.55 41.46
N ALA A 126 -3.67 6.39 41.37
CA ALA A 126 -4.49 6.90 40.26
C ALA A 126 -4.70 8.43 40.27
N GLY A 127 -3.67 9.21 40.63
CA GLY A 127 -3.77 10.66 40.86
C GLY A 127 -2.60 11.50 40.35
N ASP A 128 -1.52 10.89 39.86
CA ASP A 128 -0.40 11.63 39.26
C ASP A 128 -0.54 11.67 37.72
N PRO A 129 -0.44 12.86 37.08
CA PRO A 129 -0.59 12.97 35.62
C PRO A 129 0.50 12.24 34.83
N ASP A 130 1.66 11.94 35.41
CA ASP A 130 2.76 11.21 34.78
C ASP A 130 2.62 9.68 34.87
N ASP A 131 1.75 9.15 35.74
CA ASP A 131 1.53 7.69 35.91
C ASP A 131 0.36 7.15 35.08
N ARG A 132 -0.07 7.88 34.04
CA ARG A 132 -1.12 7.42 33.14
C ARG A 132 -0.61 6.26 32.27
N PRO A 133 -1.41 5.18 32.11
CA PRO A 133 -1.03 4.08 31.24
C PRO A 133 -0.83 4.59 29.82
N SER A 134 0.21 4.07 29.16
CA SER A 134 0.53 4.43 27.79
C SER A 134 0.85 3.19 26.98
N THR A 135 0.41 3.21 25.73
CA THR A 135 0.49 2.08 24.82
C THR A 135 0.98 2.55 23.46
N ILE A 136 1.89 1.79 22.85
CA ILE A 136 2.27 1.96 21.45
C ILE A 136 1.45 0.97 20.63
N ALA A 137 0.70 1.47 19.64
CA ALA A 137 0.05 0.62 18.64
C ALA A 137 0.94 0.53 17.39
N PHE A 138 1.35 -0.67 17.03
CA PHE A 138 2.04 -0.97 15.78
C PHE A 138 1.03 -1.49 14.76
N VAL A 139 1.04 -0.90 13.57
CA VAL A 139 0.02 -1.16 12.54
C VAL A 139 0.70 -1.36 11.20
N SER A 140 0.36 -2.47 10.54
CA SER A 140 0.74 -2.73 9.16
C SER A 140 -0.50 -3.11 8.37
N ALA A 141 -0.62 -2.59 7.14
CA ALA A 141 -1.67 -2.97 6.22
C ALA A 141 -1.04 -3.53 4.93
N VAL A 142 -1.44 -4.75 4.57
CA VAL A 142 -1.01 -5.41 3.34
C VAL A 142 -2.15 -5.36 2.33
N GLN A 143 -1.84 -4.96 1.11
CA GLN A 143 -2.73 -5.01 -0.02
C GLN A 143 -2.38 -6.20 -0.92
N ASP A 144 -3.32 -7.12 -1.05
CA ASP A 144 -3.26 -8.22 -1.99
C ASP A 144 -4.09 -7.91 -3.23
N ARG A 145 -3.54 -8.24 -4.40
CA ARG A 145 -4.25 -8.13 -5.69
C ARG A 145 -4.40 -9.51 -6.29
N TYR A 146 -5.60 -9.80 -6.77
CA TYR A 146 -5.95 -11.04 -7.45
C TYR A 146 -6.53 -10.75 -8.83
N SER A 147 -6.15 -11.57 -9.81
CA SER A 147 -6.75 -11.57 -11.15
C SER A 147 -7.43 -12.90 -11.43
N LEU A 148 -8.47 -12.87 -12.26
CA LEU A 148 -9.07 -14.11 -12.77
C LEU A 148 -8.12 -14.77 -13.76
N LYS A 149 -7.82 -16.05 -13.52
CA LYS A 149 -7.18 -16.93 -14.48
C LYS A 149 -8.22 -17.93 -14.95
N LYS A 150 -8.51 -17.87 -16.25
CA LYS A 150 -9.40 -18.79 -16.94
C LYS A 150 -8.61 -20.01 -17.42
N SER A 151 -8.93 -21.21 -16.94
CA SER A 151 -8.38 -22.45 -17.51
C SER A 151 -9.47 -23.23 -18.25
N SER A 152 -9.23 -23.52 -19.52
CA SER A 152 -10.06 -24.43 -20.32
C SER A 152 -9.45 -25.83 -20.30
N SER A 153 -10.13 -26.80 -19.69
CA SER A 153 -9.75 -28.21 -19.76
C SER A 153 -10.65 -28.94 -20.76
N SER A 154 -10.09 -29.64 -21.75
CA SER A 154 -10.84 -30.47 -22.70
C SER A 154 -10.63 -31.94 -22.35
N ALA A 155 -11.71 -32.68 -22.10
CA ALA A 155 -11.65 -34.13 -21.89
C ALA A 155 -11.82 -34.84 -23.23
N SER A 156 -10.76 -35.49 -23.73
CA SER A 156 -10.85 -36.37 -24.89
C SER A 156 -11.33 -37.76 -24.45
N LEU A 157 -12.51 -38.17 -24.89
CA LEU A 157 -13.00 -39.54 -24.71
C LEU A 157 -12.52 -40.38 -25.90
N GLY A 158 -11.63 -41.34 -25.63
CA GLY A 158 -11.16 -42.30 -26.63
C GLY A 158 -12.19 -43.42 -26.82
N VAL A 159 -12.80 -43.51 -28.00
CA VAL A 159 -13.68 -44.63 -28.36
C VAL A 159 -12.88 -45.59 -29.21
N SER A 160 -12.53 -46.76 -28.65
CA SER A 160 -11.78 -47.80 -29.36
C SER A 160 -12.64 -48.43 -30.45
N ALA A 161 -12.55 -47.89 -31.67
CA ALA A 161 -12.77 -48.56 -32.96
C ALA A 161 -12.79 -47.58 -34.15
N ILE A 162 -13.04 -46.27 -33.95
CA ILE A 162 -13.37 -45.37 -35.08
C ILE A 162 -12.78 -43.94 -34.95
N GLY A 163 -11.79 -43.73 -34.08
CA GLY A 163 -11.13 -42.42 -33.92
C GLY A 163 -11.72 -41.58 -32.78
N SER A 164 -10.92 -40.62 -32.30
CA SER A 164 -11.27 -39.79 -31.16
C SER A 164 -12.26 -38.71 -31.56
N VAL A 165 -13.31 -38.53 -30.75
CA VAL A 165 -14.23 -37.41 -30.85
C VAL A 165 -13.91 -36.48 -29.68
N SER A 166 -13.22 -35.38 -29.96
CA SER A 166 -13.01 -34.30 -29.00
C SER A 166 -14.27 -33.43 -28.96
N LEU A 167 -15.12 -33.66 -27.96
CA LEU A 167 -16.20 -32.73 -27.63
C LEU A 167 -15.63 -31.62 -26.74
N PRO A 168 -15.67 -30.34 -27.16
CA PRO A 168 -15.31 -29.23 -26.29
C PRO A 168 -16.41 -29.04 -25.25
N LEU A 169 -16.31 -29.77 -24.14
CA LEU A 169 -17.05 -29.45 -22.93
C LEU A 169 -16.35 -28.22 -22.32
N SER A 170 -16.88 -27.02 -22.58
CA SER A 170 -16.35 -25.79 -21.99
C SER A 170 -16.65 -25.78 -20.49
N SER A 171 -15.80 -26.41 -19.68
CA SER A 171 -15.67 -26.04 -18.27
C SER A 171 -14.68 -24.89 -18.23
N ASN A 172 -15.18 -23.69 -17.97
CA ASN A 172 -14.33 -22.55 -17.65
C ASN A 172 -14.18 -22.55 -16.13
N ASP A 173 -13.00 -22.93 -15.63
CA ASP A 173 -12.67 -22.73 -14.24
C ASP A 173 -12.03 -21.35 -14.12
N ASP A 174 -12.77 -20.41 -13.55
CA ASP A 174 -12.26 -19.08 -13.21
C ASP A 174 -11.67 -19.15 -11.80
N SER A 175 -10.34 -19.01 -11.69
CA SER A 175 -9.62 -19.03 -10.41
C SER A 175 -9.00 -17.67 -10.12
N LEU A 176 -9.13 -17.19 -8.88
CA LEU A 176 -8.41 -16.01 -8.41
C LEU A 176 -6.96 -16.41 -8.09
N VAL A 177 -6.02 -15.86 -8.85
CA VAL A 177 -4.59 -16.02 -8.58
C VAL A 177 -4.07 -14.73 -7.96
N LYS A 178 -3.38 -14.85 -6.82
CA LYS A 178 -2.70 -13.70 -6.18
C LYS A 178 -1.56 -13.25 -7.09
N VAL A 179 -1.64 -12.03 -7.59
CA VAL A 179 -0.69 -11.44 -8.54
C VAL A 179 0.22 -10.39 -7.90
N ALA A 180 -0.17 -9.81 -6.77
CA ALA A 180 0.68 -8.91 -5.98
C ALA A 180 0.32 -8.96 -4.48
N SER A 181 1.30 -8.64 -3.64
CA SER A 181 1.18 -8.51 -2.18
C SER A 181 2.16 -7.46 -1.72
N GLU A 182 1.67 -6.33 -1.22
CA GLU A 182 2.51 -5.17 -0.88
C GLU A 182 2.02 -4.52 0.40
N THR A 183 2.93 -4.16 1.30
CA THR A 183 2.62 -3.30 2.44
C THR A 183 2.29 -1.91 1.93
N ILE A 184 1.18 -1.32 2.38
CA ILE A 184 0.79 0.04 2.02
C ILE A 184 1.77 1.01 2.70
N PRO A 185 2.55 1.83 1.96
CA PRO A 185 3.55 2.73 2.54
C PRO A 185 3.03 4.17 2.79
N ALA A 186 1.74 4.41 2.54
CA ALA A 186 1.17 5.76 2.57
C ALA A 186 0.94 6.27 4.00
N GLY A 187 1.69 7.30 4.43
CA GLY A 187 1.54 7.90 5.76
C GLY A 187 0.11 8.36 6.09
N GLU A 188 -0.50 9.15 5.21
CA GLU A 188 -1.88 9.66 5.41
C GLU A 188 -2.94 8.55 5.53
N PHE A 189 -2.66 7.35 5.01
CA PHE A 189 -3.55 6.22 5.19
C PHE A 189 -3.57 5.77 6.66
N TYR A 190 -2.41 5.66 7.29
CA TYR A 190 -2.31 5.33 8.72
C TYR A 190 -2.76 6.47 9.62
N ASP A 191 -2.46 7.73 9.27
CA ASP A 191 -2.89 8.89 10.08
C ASP A 191 -4.42 8.94 10.24
N ARG A 192 -5.17 8.68 9.15
CA ARG A 192 -6.65 8.59 9.22
C ARG A 192 -7.12 7.42 10.06
N PHE A 193 -6.42 6.29 10.04
CA PHE A 193 -6.73 5.17 10.92
C PHE A 193 -6.49 5.54 12.38
N PHE A 194 -5.33 6.11 12.72
CA PHE A 194 -4.99 6.50 14.09
C PHE A 194 -5.94 7.56 14.65
N GLN A 195 -6.37 8.52 13.82
CA GLN A 195 -7.38 9.51 14.20
C GLN A 195 -8.73 8.86 14.56
N LEU A 196 -9.10 7.73 13.93
CA LEU A 196 -10.28 6.98 14.33
C LEU A 196 -10.06 6.26 15.65
N VAL A 197 -8.87 5.71 15.90
CA VAL A 197 -8.53 5.09 17.19
C VAL A 197 -8.66 6.10 18.32
N ASP A 198 -8.07 7.29 18.19
CA ASP A 198 -8.20 8.36 19.19
C ASP A 198 -9.66 8.67 19.51
N ARG A 199 -10.49 8.81 18.47
CA ARG A 199 -11.91 9.09 18.63
C ARG A 199 -12.64 7.99 19.40
N TYR A 200 -12.29 6.72 19.21
CA TYR A 200 -12.91 5.62 19.95
C TYR A 200 -12.34 5.45 21.37
N LEU A 201 -11.22 6.11 21.70
CA LEU A 201 -10.69 6.22 23.06
C LEU A 201 -11.34 7.36 23.86
N GLU A 202 -11.73 8.45 23.20
CA GLU A 202 -12.35 9.62 23.85
C GLU A 202 -13.82 9.40 24.25
N VAL A 203 -14.51 8.44 23.64
CA VAL A 203 -15.94 8.18 23.90
C VAL A 203 -16.10 7.31 25.17
N PRO A 204 -16.71 7.83 26.25
CA PRO A 204 -16.95 7.08 27.50
C PRO A 204 -17.94 5.92 27.35
#